data_AF-A0A4R3E0V1-F1
#
_entry.id   AF-A0A4R3E0V1-F1
#
_cell.length_a   1.000
_cell.length_b   1.000
_cell.length_c   1.000
_cell.angle_alpha   90.00
_cell.angle_beta   90.00
_cell.angle_gamma   90.00
#
_symmetry.space_group_name_H-M   'P 1'
#
loop_
_entity.id
_entity.type
_entity.pdbx_description
1 polymer ?
#
loop_
_entity_poly.entity_id
_entity_poly.type
_entity_poly.pdbx_seq_one_letter_code
_entity_poly.pdbx_strand_id
1 'polypeptide(L)'
;MVQIKGRPDAPLSLDQAWLDDVISRAANAISSGSTISFFDRFSQITNNSSRLFAPDGVFTETGWTRVSNPRGGAPFETIHSIGASYDTTTLYSLSIAISISALPYPSTYPAISQLMLGDDAVIGTSFDDYIPGYAGNDLIAPGLGSDLVHGGPGLDRISYADAAAGVSVSLASGYAFDWGGMIDRFIEIEGAVGSAFADLIGGDDAANILEGGAGDDQIFGWQGDDILIGGTGIDWLDGGDGVDTVSYETASVGAVVRFDLGIEAGTDADGDTFVSIERVRGSNFADLLIGGAGDDFFAGLDGDDILIGSDGNDHLAGGNGSDTLYGGAGDDILYEGDGYGIGRDMLFGGAGNDQITAHPYSSNTFIAGGSGNDVIVGGIGPDTIYGDDVLPDGQSGGSGDDLIDTGQGDNTVYAGGGNDQITCGQGTDTVYGGDGDDVIIEDQFGGSSSNILMGDAGNDRIGGGVGADYIDGGTGDDTLAAGTEYSPASDWFVFRSGSGRDTILDFRPGSDHLAIFADVNGTGWMTEADILAAFHDVGGVATLDLTGGNTITFIGLQSTAFTVADILIL
;
A
#
# COMPACT_ATOMS: atom_id res chain seq x y z
N MET A 1 -29.29 26.70 -16.93
CA MET A 1 -28.33 27.39 -17.82
C MET A 1 -27.05 26.57 -17.84
N VAL A 2 -26.35 26.46 -18.97
CA VAL A 2 -25.01 25.83 -19.02
C VAL A 2 -23.98 26.94 -18.78
N GLN A 3 -23.21 26.87 -17.70
CA GLN A 3 -22.11 27.81 -17.44
C GLN A 3 -20.78 27.13 -17.73
N ILE A 4 -20.08 27.59 -18.77
CA ILE A 4 -18.74 27.11 -19.13
C ILE A 4 -17.74 28.16 -18.62
N LYS A 5 -16.95 27.84 -17.59
CA LYS A 5 -15.84 28.70 -17.15
C LYS A 5 -14.64 28.48 -18.08
N GLY A 6 -14.29 29.49 -18.88
CA GLY A 6 -13.03 29.54 -19.62
C GLY A 6 -11.90 30.13 -18.77
N ARG A 7 -10.65 29.75 -19.04
CA ARG A 7 -9.46 30.39 -18.44
C ARG A 7 -9.44 31.90 -18.75
N PRO A 8 -8.91 32.76 -17.86
CA PRO A 8 -8.84 34.22 -18.07
C PRO A 8 -8.07 34.65 -19.32
N ASP A 9 -7.23 33.77 -19.88
CA ASP A 9 -6.22 34.16 -20.87
C ASP A 9 -6.57 33.81 -22.33
N ALA A 10 -7.74 33.22 -22.60
CA ALA A 10 -8.17 32.92 -23.96
C ALA A 10 -9.71 32.95 -24.13
N PRO A 11 -10.29 34.00 -24.75
CA PRO A 11 -11.72 34.03 -25.00
C PRO A 11 -12.10 33.03 -26.10
N LEU A 12 -12.88 32.01 -25.73
CA LEU A 12 -13.55 31.12 -26.67
C LEU A 12 -14.62 31.92 -27.44
N SER A 13 -14.41 32.18 -28.72
CA SER A 13 -15.49 32.60 -29.61
C SER A 13 -16.30 31.36 -30.01
N LEU A 14 -17.29 30.99 -29.20
CA LEU A 14 -18.25 29.97 -29.60
C LEU A 14 -19.25 30.60 -30.57
N ASP A 15 -19.40 29.96 -31.73
CA ASP A 15 -20.33 30.36 -32.78
C ASP A 15 -21.78 30.19 -32.27
N GLN A 16 -22.55 31.28 -32.27
CA GLN A 16 -23.97 31.30 -31.87
C GLN A 16 -24.79 30.28 -32.69
N ALA A 17 -24.38 30.00 -33.93
CA ALA A 17 -25.03 29.00 -34.78
C ALA A 17 -24.85 27.57 -34.25
N TRP A 18 -23.73 27.27 -33.59
CA TRP A 18 -23.49 25.96 -32.97
C TRP A 18 -24.36 25.78 -31.73
N LEU A 19 -24.48 26.83 -30.90
CA LEU A 19 -25.32 26.80 -29.70
C LEU A 19 -26.81 26.67 -30.05
N ASP A 20 -27.25 27.42 -31.07
CA ASP A 20 -28.63 27.36 -31.57
C ASP A 20 -28.95 26.00 -32.22
N ASP A 21 -27.97 25.35 -32.87
CA ASP A 21 -28.11 24.01 -33.47
C ASP A 21 -28.20 22.92 -32.40
N VAL A 22 -27.39 23.00 -31.34
CA VAL A 22 -27.46 22.07 -30.19
C VAL A 22 -28.79 22.20 -29.46
N ILE A 23 -29.25 23.43 -29.20
CA ILE A 23 -30.54 23.71 -28.54
C ILE A 23 -31.72 23.23 -29.40
N SER A 24 -31.67 23.47 -30.72
CA SER A 24 -32.72 23.05 -31.66
C SER A 24 -32.79 21.52 -31.82
N ARG A 25 -31.66 20.83 -31.77
CA ARG A 25 -31.61 19.35 -31.87
C ARG A 25 -32.01 18.67 -30.57
N ALA A 26 -31.66 19.25 -29.42
CA ALA A 26 -32.15 18.82 -28.12
C ALA A 26 -33.68 18.99 -28.02
N ALA A 27 -34.22 20.14 -28.44
CA ALA A 27 -35.66 20.39 -28.47
C ALA A 27 -36.43 19.43 -29.40
N ASN A 28 -35.87 19.09 -30.56
CA ASN A 28 -36.48 18.14 -31.50
C ASN A 28 -36.40 16.67 -31.01
N ALA A 29 -35.31 16.28 -30.35
CA ALA A 29 -35.17 14.95 -29.75
C ALA A 29 -36.20 14.71 -28.62
N ILE A 30 -36.41 15.72 -27.77
CA ILE A 30 -37.42 15.70 -26.69
C ILE A 30 -38.85 15.59 -27.27
N SER A 31 -39.14 16.25 -28.40
CA SER A 31 -40.46 16.21 -29.03
C SER A 31 -40.79 14.90 -29.77
N SER A 32 -39.77 14.10 -30.12
CA SER A 32 -39.91 12.89 -30.95
C SER A 32 -39.72 11.59 -30.18
N GLY A 33 -39.39 11.66 -28.89
CA GLY A 33 -39.15 10.48 -28.05
C GLY A 33 -37.91 9.68 -28.44
N SER A 34 -36.92 10.32 -29.07
CA SER A 34 -35.66 9.67 -29.44
C SER A 34 -34.60 9.91 -28.37
N THR A 35 -33.86 8.86 -28.01
CA THR A 35 -32.76 8.91 -27.02
C THR A 35 -31.52 9.58 -27.61
N ILE A 36 -30.86 10.45 -26.84
CA ILE A 36 -29.49 10.89 -27.10
C ILE A 36 -28.61 10.14 -26.09
N SER A 37 -27.71 9.28 -26.55
CA SER A 37 -26.67 8.67 -25.72
C SER A 37 -25.32 9.30 -26.05
N PHE A 38 -24.67 9.86 -25.06
CA PHE A 38 -23.22 10.04 -25.08
C PHE A 38 -22.62 8.74 -24.55
N PHE A 39 -21.93 7.98 -25.40
CA PHE A 39 -21.16 6.82 -24.93
C PHE A 39 -19.77 7.29 -24.57
N ASP A 40 -19.38 7.06 -23.32
CA ASP A 40 -17.98 6.90 -22.97
C ASP A 40 -17.58 5.43 -23.23
N ARG A 41 -16.50 5.23 -23.98
CA ARG A 41 -15.84 3.92 -24.13
C ARG A 41 -14.36 4.12 -24.40
N PHE A 42 -13.57 4.12 -23.34
CA PHE A 42 -12.17 3.73 -23.41
C PHE A 42 -12.07 2.20 -23.42
N SER A 43 -11.89 1.61 -24.60
CA SER A 43 -11.26 0.28 -24.72
C SER A 43 -10.60 0.09 -26.09
N GLN A 44 -9.28 -0.05 -26.06
CA GLN A 44 -8.34 -0.54 -27.07
C GLN A 44 -8.91 -1.02 -28.43
N ILE A 45 -8.52 -0.33 -29.52
CA ILE A 45 -8.31 -0.96 -30.83
C ILE A 45 -6.96 -0.50 -31.38
N THR A 46 -5.98 -1.40 -31.31
CA THR A 46 -4.69 -1.31 -31.99
C THR A 46 -4.85 -1.42 -33.51
N ASN A 47 -4.15 -0.55 -34.24
CA ASN A 47 -3.65 -0.68 -35.61
C ASN A 47 -4.59 -1.18 -36.71
N ASN A 48 -5.00 -0.28 -37.62
CA ASN A 48 -4.53 -0.27 -39.02
C ASN A 48 -5.29 0.73 -39.91
N SER A 49 -4.51 1.40 -40.79
CA SER A 49 -4.89 1.94 -42.12
C SER A 49 -5.16 3.45 -42.28
N SER A 50 -4.06 4.18 -42.46
CA SER A 50 -3.75 4.99 -43.66
C SER A 50 -4.63 6.18 -44.12
N ARG A 51 -3.98 7.37 -44.04
CA ARG A 51 -3.89 8.46 -45.04
C ARG A 51 -5.13 9.31 -45.38
N LEU A 52 -5.04 10.62 -45.10
CA LEU A 52 -4.86 11.67 -46.13
C LEU A 52 -4.54 13.02 -45.46
N PHE A 53 -3.36 13.58 -45.73
CA PHE A 53 -3.06 15.00 -45.53
C PHE A 53 -3.32 15.75 -46.84
N ALA A 54 -3.97 16.91 -46.78
CA ALA A 54 -3.86 17.98 -47.77
C ALA A 54 -3.85 19.36 -47.08
N PRO A 55 -3.09 20.35 -47.60
CA PRO A 55 -2.74 21.58 -46.91
C PRO A 55 -3.43 22.80 -47.52
N ASP A 56 -4.73 22.97 -47.28
CA ASP A 56 -5.45 24.20 -47.61
C ASP A 56 -6.83 24.19 -46.96
N GLY A 57 -7.00 25.05 -45.94
CA GLY A 57 -8.22 25.14 -45.16
C GLY A 57 -9.42 25.62 -45.96
N VAL A 58 -10.24 24.68 -46.45
CA VAL A 58 -11.67 24.83 -46.76
C VAL A 58 -12.32 23.46 -46.60
N PHE A 59 -13.27 23.31 -45.67
CA PHE A 59 -14.15 22.13 -45.63
C PHE A 59 -15.43 22.43 -46.42
N THR A 60 -15.65 21.68 -47.50
CA THR A 60 -16.96 21.54 -48.15
C THR A 60 -17.58 20.21 -47.75
N GLU A 61 -18.83 20.28 -47.31
CA GLU A 61 -19.72 19.16 -47.01
C GLU A 61 -19.78 18.16 -48.18
N THR A 62 -19.63 16.85 -47.93
CA THR A 62 -20.37 15.76 -48.61
C THR A 62 -19.95 14.37 -48.10
N GLY A 63 -20.94 13.57 -47.66
CA GLY A 63 -20.93 12.11 -47.84
C GLY A 63 -21.11 11.23 -46.60
N TRP A 64 -22.36 11.02 -46.15
CA TRP A 64 -22.73 9.94 -45.23
C TRP A 64 -22.97 8.63 -45.98
N THR A 65 -22.42 7.50 -45.51
CA THR A 65 -22.74 6.17 -46.06
C THR A 65 -23.66 5.41 -45.10
N ARG A 66 -24.83 5.01 -45.61
CA ARG A 66 -25.88 4.30 -44.87
C ARG A 66 -25.60 2.79 -44.88
N VAL A 67 -25.45 2.17 -43.71
CA VAL A 67 -25.39 0.69 -43.60
C VAL A 67 -26.77 0.20 -43.13
N SER A 68 -27.46 -0.59 -43.95
CA SER A 68 -28.76 -1.18 -43.59
C SER A 68 -28.60 -2.55 -42.94
N ASN A 69 -29.20 -2.74 -41.77
CA ASN A 69 -29.37 -4.03 -41.10
C ASN A 69 -30.33 -4.95 -41.90
N PRO A 70 -29.96 -6.18 -42.29
CA PRO A 70 -30.80 -7.06 -43.09
C PRO A 70 -31.99 -7.69 -42.34
N ARG A 71 -32.22 -7.39 -41.05
CA ARG A 71 -33.35 -7.92 -40.28
C ARG A 71 -34.15 -6.83 -39.56
N GLY A 72 -34.85 -6.00 -40.33
CA GLY A 72 -36.17 -5.43 -39.97
C GLY A 72 -36.34 -4.61 -38.68
N GLY A 73 -35.29 -4.09 -38.06
CA GLY A 73 -35.37 -3.11 -36.96
C GLY A 73 -35.09 -1.67 -37.43
N ALA A 74 -35.50 -0.67 -36.65
CA ALA A 74 -35.27 0.75 -36.92
C ALA A 74 -33.77 1.07 -37.17
N PRO A 75 -33.44 2.04 -38.04
CA PRO A 75 -32.06 2.40 -38.32
C PRO A 75 -31.41 3.02 -37.07
N PHE A 76 -30.18 2.62 -36.76
CA PHE A 76 -29.30 3.32 -35.82
C PHE A 76 -28.34 4.18 -36.63
N GLU A 77 -28.18 5.45 -36.26
CA GLU A 77 -27.06 6.28 -36.72
C GLU A 77 -25.91 6.10 -35.72
N THR A 78 -24.77 5.59 -36.20
CA THR A 78 -23.56 5.45 -35.39
C THR A 78 -22.64 6.65 -35.67
N ILE A 79 -22.24 7.37 -34.63
CA ILE A 79 -21.17 8.39 -34.74
C ILE A 79 -19.83 7.71 -34.43
N HIS A 80 -18.87 7.83 -35.35
CA HIS A 80 -17.44 7.71 -35.04
C HIS A 80 -16.92 9.10 -34.62
N SER A 81 -16.12 9.11 -33.56
CA SER A 81 -15.47 10.26 -32.90
C SER A 81 -14.98 11.39 -33.83
N ILE A 82 -14.98 12.63 -33.31
CA ILE A 82 -14.08 13.71 -33.74
C ILE A 82 -13.32 14.18 -32.50
N GLY A 83 -11.98 13.99 -32.53
CA GLY A 83 -11.11 14.13 -31.37
C GLY A 83 -10.66 15.55 -31.04
N ALA A 84 -10.32 15.73 -29.78
CA ALA A 84 -9.32 16.69 -29.32
C ALA A 84 -8.18 15.90 -28.66
N SER A 85 -6.94 16.20 -29.06
CA SER A 85 -5.71 15.60 -28.54
C SER A 85 -5.20 16.48 -27.41
N TYR A 86 -5.08 15.98 -26.18
CA TYR A 86 -4.25 16.58 -25.13
C TYR A 86 -3.65 15.53 -24.18
N ASP A 87 -2.56 15.95 -23.56
CA ASP A 87 -1.54 15.28 -22.75
C ASP A 87 -2.04 14.39 -21.61
N THR A 88 -1.30 13.32 -21.28
CA THR A 88 -1.77 12.14 -20.52
C THR A 88 -1.37 12.09 -19.04
N THR A 89 -1.47 13.18 -18.26
CA THR A 89 -0.97 13.12 -16.86
C THR A 89 -1.83 13.69 -15.75
N THR A 90 -3.05 14.20 -15.97
CA THR A 90 -3.96 14.50 -14.83
C THR A 90 -5.39 14.64 -15.32
N LEU A 91 -6.28 13.76 -14.87
CA LEU A 91 -7.74 13.84 -15.07
C LEU A 91 -8.41 13.79 -13.71
N TYR A 92 -9.08 14.87 -13.30
CA TYR A 92 -10.03 14.86 -12.18
C TYR A 92 -11.35 15.49 -12.67
N SER A 93 -12.31 14.62 -13.02
CA SER A 93 -13.76 14.86 -13.25
C SER A 93 -14.23 15.85 -14.33
N LEU A 94 -15.39 15.56 -14.94
CA LEU A 94 -16.18 16.46 -15.80
C LEU A 94 -17.56 16.62 -15.16
N SER A 95 -17.79 17.72 -14.43
CA SER A 95 -19.08 17.99 -13.78
C SER A 95 -20.05 18.71 -14.73
N ILE A 96 -21.26 18.18 -14.92
CA ILE A 96 -22.33 18.82 -15.68
C ILE A 96 -23.37 19.38 -14.69
N ALA A 97 -23.36 20.69 -14.44
CA ALA A 97 -24.37 21.33 -13.59
C ALA A 97 -25.73 21.43 -14.31
N ILE A 98 -26.72 20.67 -13.85
CA ILE A 98 -28.11 20.72 -14.34
C ILE A 98 -28.95 21.59 -13.39
N SER A 99 -29.29 22.81 -13.81
CA SER A 99 -30.25 23.65 -13.07
C SER A 99 -31.69 23.23 -13.41
N ILE A 100 -32.38 22.63 -12.43
CA ILE A 100 -33.78 22.18 -12.56
C ILE A 100 -34.69 23.28 -12.01
N SER A 101 -35.31 24.08 -12.88
CA SER A 101 -36.38 24.98 -12.45
C SER A 101 -37.73 24.25 -12.43
N ALA A 102 -38.30 24.14 -11.23
CA ALA A 102 -39.69 23.83 -10.89
C ALA A 102 -40.54 23.10 -11.96
N LEU A 103 -40.64 21.76 -11.84
CA LEU A 103 -41.74 21.00 -12.42
C LEU A 103 -42.63 20.42 -11.30
N PRO A 104 -43.95 20.63 -11.35
CA PRO A 104 -44.86 20.04 -10.36
C PRO A 104 -44.98 18.52 -10.61
N TYR A 105 -44.55 17.74 -9.62
CA TYR A 105 -44.70 16.28 -9.46
C TYR A 105 -43.94 15.36 -10.45
N PRO A 106 -43.07 14.46 -9.95
CA PRO A 106 -42.48 13.39 -10.73
C PRO A 106 -43.37 12.14 -10.63
N SER A 107 -44.28 11.92 -11.58
CA SER A 107 -44.95 10.60 -11.64
C SER A 107 -45.25 10.05 -13.03
N THR A 108 -44.73 10.64 -14.12
CA THR A 108 -45.08 10.16 -15.48
C THR A 108 -43.97 10.22 -16.54
N TYR A 109 -42.69 10.41 -16.18
CA TYR A 109 -41.61 10.42 -17.18
C TYR A 109 -40.45 9.46 -16.84
N PRO A 110 -40.51 8.20 -17.29
CA PRO A 110 -39.44 7.21 -17.07
C PRO A 110 -38.14 7.49 -17.84
N ALA A 111 -38.08 8.59 -18.62
CA ALA A 111 -36.91 8.97 -19.41
C ALA A 111 -35.99 9.98 -18.68
N ILE A 112 -36.46 10.65 -17.62
CA ILE A 112 -35.62 11.56 -16.82
C ILE A 112 -34.77 10.76 -15.81
N SER A 113 -35.28 9.64 -15.29
CA SER A 113 -34.55 8.76 -14.36
C SER A 113 -33.42 7.93 -14.99
N GLN A 114 -33.16 8.08 -16.29
CA GLN A 114 -32.05 7.41 -16.99
C GLN A 114 -30.93 8.38 -17.38
N LEU A 115 -31.07 9.66 -17.03
CA LEU A 115 -30.12 10.73 -17.38
C LEU A 115 -29.27 11.21 -16.20
N MET A 116 -29.51 10.70 -14.99
CA MET A 116 -28.77 11.00 -13.75
C MET A 116 -28.43 9.67 -13.07
N LEU A 117 -27.49 8.96 -13.70
CA LEU A 117 -26.88 7.73 -13.18
C LEU A 117 -25.39 8.03 -13.07
N GLY A 118 -24.85 7.99 -11.86
CA GLY A 118 -23.45 8.31 -11.56
C GLY A 118 -23.32 9.56 -10.71
N ASP A 119 -22.09 9.84 -10.29
CA ASP A 119 -21.76 10.89 -9.33
C ASP A 119 -21.93 12.28 -9.95
N ASP A 120 -22.88 13.06 -9.44
CA ASP A 120 -23.28 14.36 -9.98
C ASP A 120 -22.94 15.52 -9.03
N ALA A 121 -22.73 16.71 -9.60
CA ALA A 121 -22.62 17.96 -8.84
C ALA A 121 -23.85 18.84 -9.14
N VAL A 122 -24.71 19.00 -8.13
CA VAL A 122 -26.01 19.67 -8.30
C VAL A 122 -25.99 21.00 -7.55
N ILE A 123 -26.43 22.07 -8.22
CA ILE A 123 -26.49 23.41 -7.63
C ILE A 123 -27.93 23.93 -7.78
N GLY A 124 -28.56 24.24 -6.66
CA GLY A 124 -29.86 24.89 -6.61
C GLY A 124 -29.77 26.39 -6.88
N THR A 125 -30.86 27.09 -6.66
CA THR A 125 -31.03 28.49 -7.05
C THR A 125 -31.01 29.40 -5.82
N SER A 126 -31.65 30.57 -5.93
CA SER A 126 -31.82 31.50 -4.81
C SER A 126 -33.26 31.50 -4.28
N PHE A 127 -34.01 30.45 -4.58
CA PHE A 127 -35.41 30.26 -4.23
C PHE A 127 -35.57 28.86 -3.64
N ASP A 128 -36.64 28.66 -2.87
CA ASP A 128 -37.04 27.34 -2.38
C ASP A 128 -37.14 26.31 -3.53
N ASP A 129 -36.23 25.35 -3.54
CA ASP A 129 -36.03 24.34 -4.56
C ASP A 129 -36.42 22.94 -4.06
N TYR A 130 -36.72 22.06 -5.02
CA TYR A 130 -36.82 20.61 -4.81
C TYR A 130 -35.72 19.95 -5.64
N ILE A 131 -34.73 19.37 -4.96
CA ILE A 131 -33.48 18.91 -5.55
C ILE A 131 -33.33 17.40 -5.36
N PRO A 132 -33.62 16.58 -6.39
CA PRO A 132 -33.29 15.17 -6.41
C PRO A 132 -31.85 14.94 -6.95
N GLY A 133 -30.99 14.25 -6.18
CA GLY A 133 -29.64 13.80 -6.54
C GLY A 133 -29.67 12.60 -7.47
N TYR A 134 -30.59 11.67 -7.21
CA TYR A 134 -30.77 10.41 -7.95
C TYR A 134 -29.81 9.32 -7.49
N ALA A 135 -29.02 8.70 -8.36
CA ALA A 135 -28.20 7.55 -7.98
C ALA A 135 -26.76 7.81 -8.38
N GLY A 136 -25.83 7.55 -7.46
CA GLY A 136 -24.45 8.03 -7.56
C GLY A 136 -24.04 8.65 -6.23
N ASN A 137 -22.77 9.02 -6.09
CA ASN A 137 -22.28 9.77 -4.94
C ASN A 137 -22.29 11.25 -5.29
N ASP A 138 -23.36 11.95 -4.94
CA ASP A 138 -23.63 13.31 -5.40
C ASP A 138 -23.10 14.38 -4.43
N LEU A 139 -22.65 15.51 -4.97
CA LEU A 139 -22.35 16.72 -4.19
C LEU A 139 -23.40 17.78 -4.50
N ILE A 140 -24.23 18.12 -3.52
CA ILE A 140 -25.42 18.95 -3.71
C ILE A 140 -25.28 20.26 -2.94
N ALA A 141 -25.21 21.38 -3.65
CA ALA A 141 -25.27 22.72 -3.07
C ALA A 141 -26.68 23.30 -3.24
N PRO A 142 -27.49 23.40 -2.17
CA PRO A 142 -28.90 23.79 -2.29
C PRO A 142 -29.06 25.26 -2.73
N GLY A 143 -28.13 26.14 -2.33
CA GLY A 143 -28.16 27.55 -2.70
C GLY A 143 -28.79 28.41 -1.60
N LEU A 144 -29.55 29.43 -1.98
CA LEU A 144 -30.35 30.21 -1.01
C LEU A 144 -31.81 29.79 -1.14
N GLY A 145 -32.54 29.78 -0.04
CA GLY A 145 -33.93 29.34 -0.04
C GLY A 145 -34.16 28.42 1.14
N SER A 146 -35.40 27.95 1.31
CA SER A 146 -35.69 26.80 2.16
C SER A 146 -35.94 25.60 1.26
N ASP A 147 -34.91 24.79 1.07
CA ASP A 147 -34.86 23.77 0.02
C ASP A 147 -35.25 22.39 0.56
N LEU A 148 -35.74 21.53 -0.34
CA LEU A 148 -35.96 20.11 -0.08
C LEU A 148 -35.03 19.28 -0.97
N VAL A 149 -33.99 18.72 -0.36
CA VAL A 149 -32.97 17.91 -1.03
C VAL A 149 -33.20 16.43 -0.76
N HIS A 150 -32.98 15.60 -1.77
CA HIS A 150 -32.97 14.15 -1.67
C HIS A 150 -31.69 13.68 -2.36
N GLY A 151 -30.75 13.03 -1.66
CA GLY A 151 -29.57 12.46 -2.32
C GLY A 151 -29.99 11.27 -3.18
N GLY A 152 -30.45 10.21 -2.52
CA GLY A 152 -30.92 8.99 -3.16
C GLY A 152 -29.93 7.85 -2.91
N PRO A 153 -29.82 6.85 -3.80
CA PRO A 153 -28.85 5.78 -3.58
C PRO A 153 -27.40 6.21 -3.88
N GLY A 154 -26.57 6.19 -2.85
CA GLY A 154 -25.12 6.41 -2.95
C GLY A 154 -24.57 6.99 -1.65
N LEU A 155 -23.41 7.64 -1.71
CA LEU A 155 -22.86 8.47 -0.66
C LEU A 155 -22.99 9.93 -1.07
N ASP A 156 -24.09 10.57 -0.65
CA ASP A 156 -24.45 11.90 -1.08
C ASP A 156 -24.04 12.94 -0.02
N ARG A 157 -23.54 14.09 -0.46
CA ARG A 157 -23.06 15.17 0.42
C ARG A 157 -23.77 16.49 0.13
N ILE A 158 -24.29 17.13 1.18
CA ILE A 158 -24.79 18.50 1.10
C ILE A 158 -23.64 19.50 1.27
N SER A 159 -23.60 20.56 0.47
CA SER A 159 -22.50 21.53 0.49
C SER A 159 -22.98 22.96 0.72
N TYR A 160 -22.41 23.58 1.76
CA TYR A 160 -22.58 24.99 2.13
C TYR A 160 -21.29 25.80 1.96
N ALA A 161 -20.35 25.32 1.15
CA ALA A 161 -19.03 25.95 0.93
C ALA A 161 -19.11 27.41 0.48
N ASP A 162 -20.16 27.78 -0.27
CA ASP A 162 -20.39 29.15 -0.75
C ASP A 162 -21.26 30.01 0.21
N ALA A 163 -21.63 29.48 1.38
CA ALA A 163 -22.43 30.21 2.36
C ALA A 163 -21.69 31.44 2.88
N ALA A 164 -22.43 32.54 3.06
CA ALA A 164 -21.87 33.84 3.45
C ALA A 164 -21.71 34.03 4.98
N ALA A 165 -21.99 32.99 5.75
CA ALA A 165 -21.89 32.93 7.21
C ALA A 165 -21.88 31.45 7.65
N GLY A 166 -21.53 31.21 8.91
CA GLY A 166 -21.53 29.87 9.48
C GLY A 166 -22.92 29.22 9.47
N VAL A 167 -22.96 27.92 9.21
CA VAL A 167 -24.15 27.08 9.09
C VAL A 167 -24.22 26.09 10.25
N SER A 168 -25.44 25.64 10.54
CA SER A 168 -25.66 24.51 11.44
C SER A 168 -26.36 23.39 10.70
N VAL A 169 -25.65 22.27 10.51
CA VAL A 169 -26.12 21.09 9.76
C VAL A 169 -26.29 19.93 10.73
N SER A 170 -27.41 19.20 10.63
CA SER A 170 -27.65 17.99 11.41
C SER A 170 -28.23 16.91 10.51
N LEU A 171 -27.43 15.89 10.20
CA LEU A 171 -27.86 14.75 9.40
C LEU A 171 -28.92 13.93 10.12
N ALA A 172 -28.77 13.72 11.44
CA ALA A 172 -29.74 12.99 12.26
C ALA A 172 -31.16 13.58 12.22
N SER A 173 -31.27 14.91 12.15
CA SER A 173 -32.58 15.58 12.06
C SER A 173 -33.03 15.82 10.63
N GLY A 174 -32.12 15.77 9.65
CA GLY A 174 -32.37 16.06 8.25
C GLY A 174 -32.56 17.55 7.96
N TYR A 175 -31.90 18.43 8.72
CA TYR A 175 -32.04 19.89 8.59
C TYR A 175 -30.70 20.61 8.60
N ALA A 176 -30.66 21.72 7.87
CA ALA A 176 -29.61 22.72 7.99
C ALA A 176 -30.21 24.12 8.18
N PHE A 177 -29.54 24.92 9.01
CA PHE A 177 -29.88 26.30 9.30
C PHE A 177 -28.77 27.20 8.79
N ASP A 178 -29.10 28.02 7.79
CA ASP A 178 -28.24 29.11 7.39
C ASP A 178 -28.50 30.35 8.27
N TRP A 179 -27.52 31.24 8.37
CA TRP A 179 -27.69 32.54 9.03
C TRP A 179 -28.52 33.52 8.16
N GLY A 180 -29.68 33.08 7.68
CA GLY A 180 -30.72 33.85 6.99
C GLY A 180 -32.14 33.61 7.54
N GLY A 181 -32.29 32.65 8.46
CA GLY A 181 -33.59 32.20 8.97
C GLY A 181 -34.34 31.28 7.99
N MET A 182 -33.65 30.81 6.94
CA MET A 182 -34.12 29.79 6.03
C MET A 182 -33.70 28.42 6.57
N ILE A 183 -34.46 27.39 6.20
CA ILE A 183 -34.25 26.03 6.70
C ILE A 183 -34.29 25.10 5.51
N ASP A 184 -33.17 24.45 5.25
CA ASP A 184 -33.12 23.35 4.30
C ASP A 184 -33.50 22.06 4.99
N ARG A 185 -34.19 21.21 4.25
CA ARG A 185 -34.52 19.85 4.65
C ARG A 185 -33.90 18.89 3.66
N PHE A 186 -33.24 17.87 4.16
CA PHE A 186 -32.66 16.84 3.32
C PHE A 186 -33.00 15.43 3.80
N ILE A 187 -32.91 14.47 2.88
CA ILE A 187 -33.26 13.06 3.05
C ILE A 187 -32.24 12.25 2.27
N GLU A 188 -31.76 11.12 2.82
CA GLU A 188 -30.76 10.26 2.14
C GLU A 188 -29.52 11.10 1.78
N ILE A 189 -28.89 11.70 2.79
CA ILE A 189 -27.63 12.45 2.69
C ILE A 189 -26.73 11.92 3.79
N GLU A 190 -25.54 11.49 3.42
CA GLU A 190 -24.57 10.81 4.29
C GLU A 190 -23.36 11.70 4.60
N GLY A 191 -23.35 12.96 4.14
CA GLY A 191 -22.28 13.88 4.52
C GLY A 191 -22.60 15.35 4.29
N ALA A 192 -21.73 16.20 4.83
CA ALA A 192 -21.90 17.64 4.81
C ALA A 192 -20.55 18.35 4.59
N VAL A 193 -20.59 19.45 3.86
CA VAL A 193 -19.48 20.40 3.73
C VAL A 193 -19.96 21.75 4.26
N GLY A 194 -19.24 22.28 5.25
CA GLY A 194 -19.46 23.59 5.84
C GLY A 194 -19.02 24.74 4.94
N SER A 195 -18.94 25.91 5.53
CA SER A 195 -18.66 27.20 4.92
C SER A 195 -17.21 27.64 5.17
N ALA A 196 -16.94 28.93 5.02
CA ALA A 196 -15.66 29.54 5.37
C ALA A 196 -15.70 30.27 6.73
N PHE A 197 -16.66 29.92 7.58
CA PHE A 197 -16.90 30.52 8.89
C PHE A 197 -17.20 29.41 9.90
N ALA A 198 -17.06 29.69 11.19
CA ALA A 198 -17.39 28.74 12.27
C ALA A 198 -18.77 28.08 12.11
N ASP A 199 -18.75 26.78 11.81
CA ASP A 199 -19.88 25.92 11.54
C ASP A 199 -20.17 24.97 12.71
N LEU A 200 -21.40 24.45 12.73
CA LEU A 200 -21.82 23.37 13.62
C LEU A 200 -22.38 22.22 12.79
N ILE A 201 -21.61 21.17 12.59
CA ILE A 201 -21.95 20.04 11.74
C ILE A 201 -22.13 18.79 12.63
N GLY A 202 -23.26 18.11 12.48
CA GLY A 202 -23.54 16.85 13.16
C GLY A 202 -23.99 15.78 12.17
N GLY A 203 -23.40 14.59 12.30
CA GLY A 203 -23.77 13.37 11.60
C GLY A 203 -25.08 12.74 12.07
N ASP A 204 -25.20 11.44 11.84
CA ASP A 204 -26.31 10.58 12.25
C ASP A 204 -25.84 9.23 12.81
N ASP A 205 -26.64 8.16 12.66
CA ASP A 205 -26.28 6.83 13.17
C ASP A 205 -25.53 5.98 12.12
N ALA A 206 -25.27 6.54 10.93
CA ALA A 206 -24.55 5.90 9.84
C ALA A 206 -23.15 6.49 9.68
N ALA A 207 -22.26 5.76 8.99
CA ALA A 207 -20.96 6.28 8.59
C ALA A 207 -21.12 7.53 7.70
N ASN A 208 -20.59 8.65 8.15
CA ASN A 208 -20.70 9.95 7.50
C ASN A 208 -19.35 10.51 7.07
N ILE A 209 -19.39 11.46 6.12
CA ILE A 209 -18.22 12.27 5.74
C ILE A 209 -18.56 13.74 6.02
N LEU A 210 -17.88 14.33 7.00
CA LEU A 210 -18.17 15.68 7.51
C LEU A 210 -16.95 16.58 7.31
N GLU A 211 -17.10 17.67 6.58
CA GLU A 211 -16.06 18.65 6.28
C GLU A 211 -16.47 20.03 6.82
N GLY A 212 -15.66 20.65 7.68
CA GLY A 212 -15.90 21.98 8.25
C GLY A 212 -15.62 23.09 7.24
N GLY A 213 -14.44 23.05 6.63
CA GLY A 213 -14.02 24.00 5.61
C GLY A 213 -13.02 24.98 6.18
N ALA A 214 -13.39 26.26 6.30
CA ALA A 214 -12.53 27.22 7.00
C ALA A 214 -13.30 27.85 8.15
N GLY A 215 -12.60 28.26 9.21
CA GLY A 215 -13.25 28.77 10.41
C GLY A 215 -12.97 27.84 11.59
N ASP A 216 -13.44 28.23 12.77
CA ASP A 216 -13.29 27.39 13.98
C ASP A 216 -14.57 26.54 14.09
N ASP A 217 -14.54 25.32 13.58
CA ASP A 217 -15.72 24.49 13.36
C ASP A 217 -15.97 23.50 14.51
N GLN A 218 -17.22 23.07 14.66
CA GLN A 218 -17.60 22.00 15.58
C GLN A 218 -18.24 20.86 14.79
N ILE A 219 -17.59 19.71 14.76
CA ILE A 219 -18.00 18.53 14.00
C ILE A 219 -18.26 17.37 14.97
N PHE A 220 -19.43 16.76 14.87
CA PHE A 220 -19.86 15.62 15.69
C PHE A 220 -20.28 14.46 14.78
N GLY A 221 -19.55 13.34 14.77
CA GLY A 221 -19.88 12.14 14.00
C GLY A 221 -21.12 11.42 14.54
N TRP A 222 -21.16 11.24 15.87
CA TRP A 222 -22.17 10.53 16.65
C TRP A 222 -22.01 9.01 16.67
N GLN A 223 -22.62 8.28 15.76
CA GLN A 223 -22.63 6.81 15.74
C GLN A 223 -22.26 6.37 14.33
N GLY A 224 -21.44 5.33 14.21
CA GLY A 224 -20.97 4.86 12.91
C GLY A 224 -19.48 5.12 12.76
N ASP A 225 -18.90 4.68 11.65
CA ASP A 225 -17.48 4.87 11.39
C ASP A 225 -17.33 6.11 10.50
N ASP A 226 -17.07 7.27 11.11
CA ASP A 226 -17.12 8.57 10.45
C ASP A 226 -15.76 9.05 9.93
N ILE A 227 -15.78 9.92 8.91
CA ILE A 227 -14.61 10.67 8.44
C ILE A 227 -14.84 12.16 8.72
N LEU A 228 -13.99 12.73 9.57
CA LEU A 228 -14.05 14.13 10.00
C LEU A 228 -12.88 14.91 9.39
N ILE A 229 -13.19 16.00 8.70
CA ILE A 229 -12.22 16.92 8.09
C ILE A 229 -12.53 18.31 8.66
N GLY A 230 -11.71 18.81 9.59
CA GLY A 230 -11.89 20.17 10.13
C GLY A 230 -11.66 21.22 9.04
N GLY A 231 -10.47 21.18 8.44
CA GLY A 231 -10.07 22.10 7.38
C GLY A 231 -9.08 23.12 7.93
N THR A 232 -9.30 24.42 7.74
CA THR A 232 -8.42 25.45 8.31
C THR A 232 -9.11 26.19 9.45
N GLY A 233 -8.42 26.30 10.59
CA GLY A 233 -8.94 27.01 11.76
C GLY A 233 -8.60 26.24 13.02
N ILE A 234 -9.31 26.51 14.11
CA ILE A 234 -9.22 25.70 15.32
C ILE A 234 -10.52 24.92 15.46
N ASP A 235 -10.46 23.63 15.15
CA ASP A 235 -11.64 22.79 15.05
C ASP A 235 -11.85 21.91 16.28
N TRP A 236 -13.10 21.59 16.58
CA TRP A 236 -13.50 20.57 17.54
C TRP A 236 -14.10 19.39 16.78
N LEU A 237 -13.40 18.26 16.75
CA LEU A 237 -13.79 17.06 16.02
C LEU A 237 -14.10 15.95 17.02
N ASP A 238 -15.36 15.56 17.14
CA ASP A 238 -15.84 14.50 18.04
C ASP A 238 -16.41 13.34 17.21
N GLY A 239 -15.70 12.22 17.13
CA GLY A 239 -16.13 11.05 16.34
C GLY A 239 -17.38 10.42 16.92
N GLY A 240 -17.30 10.03 18.19
CA GLY A 240 -18.43 9.49 18.95
C GLY A 240 -18.29 8.00 19.19
N ASP A 241 -19.33 7.23 18.89
CA ASP A 241 -19.33 5.77 18.98
C ASP A 241 -19.04 5.17 17.60
N GLY A 242 -17.94 4.43 17.45
CA GLY A 242 -17.59 3.81 16.19
C GLY A 242 -16.09 3.64 16.05
N VAL A 243 -15.61 3.54 14.81
CA VAL A 243 -14.19 3.70 14.48
C VAL A 243 -14.04 4.91 13.58
N ASP A 244 -13.68 6.03 14.19
CA ASP A 244 -13.72 7.34 13.55
C ASP A 244 -12.34 7.78 13.06
N THR A 245 -12.33 8.45 11.92
CA THR A 245 -11.11 8.90 11.24
C THR A 245 -11.08 10.41 11.12
N VAL A 246 -10.04 11.04 11.65
CA VAL A 246 -9.68 12.42 11.25
C VAL A 246 -8.79 12.37 10.02
N SER A 247 -9.08 13.18 9.02
CA SER A 247 -8.35 13.21 7.75
C SER A 247 -7.80 14.58 7.41
N TYR A 248 -6.49 14.62 7.16
CA TYR A 248 -5.74 15.79 6.67
C TYR A 248 -5.38 15.67 5.19
N GLU A 249 -6.00 14.76 4.43
CA GLU A 249 -5.66 14.47 3.04
C GLU A 249 -5.77 15.72 2.12
N THR A 250 -6.67 16.65 2.46
CA THR A 250 -6.87 17.91 1.74
C THR A 250 -6.01 19.07 2.26
N ALA A 251 -5.20 18.85 3.30
CA ALA A 251 -4.32 19.85 3.86
C ALA A 251 -3.28 20.32 2.84
N SER A 252 -2.88 21.58 2.96
CA SER A 252 -1.91 22.20 2.02
C SER A 252 -0.46 22.15 2.50
N VAL A 253 -0.24 21.58 3.68
CA VAL A 253 1.04 21.40 4.38
C VAL A 253 0.95 20.11 5.22
N GLY A 254 2.09 19.64 5.71
CA GLY A 254 2.16 18.49 6.61
C GLY A 254 1.41 18.74 7.93
N ALA A 255 0.60 17.77 8.33
CA ALA A 255 -0.15 17.72 9.56
C ALA A 255 0.75 17.30 10.73
N VAL A 256 0.45 17.82 11.92
CA VAL A 256 1.19 17.46 13.15
C VAL A 256 0.17 17.06 14.21
N VAL A 257 -0.20 15.80 14.30
CA VAL A 257 -1.23 15.28 15.22
C VAL A 257 -0.58 14.60 16.41
N ARG A 258 -1.10 14.86 17.63
CA ARG A 258 -0.56 14.26 18.86
C ARG A 258 -1.66 13.85 19.84
N PHE A 259 -1.60 12.62 20.35
CA PHE A 259 -2.43 12.10 21.45
C PHE A 259 -1.67 11.93 22.79
N ASP A 260 -0.34 12.06 22.78
CA ASP A 260 0.55 11.84 23.94
C ASP A 260 0.46 12.90 25.07
N LEU A 261 -0.24 14.00 24.86
CA LEU A 261 -0.31 15.13 25.81
C LEU A 261 -1.37 14.99 26.90
N GLY A 262 -2.03 13.83 27.02
CA GLY A 262 -2.84 13.46 28.18
C GLY A 262 -4.13 14.27 28.37
N ILE A 263 -4.58 14.94 27.32
CA ILE A 263 -6.01 15.25 27.17
C ILE A 263 -6.59 13.98 26.54
N GLU A 264 -7.79 13.54 26.90
CA GLU A 264 -8.53 12.46 26.21
C GLU A 264 -8.97 12.92 24.79
N ALA A 265 -8.14 13.75 24.19
CA ALA A 265 -8.26 14.54 22.99
C ALA A 265 -6.86 14.82 22.45
N GLY A 266 -6.61 14.50 21.18
CA GLY A 266 -5.39 14.94 20.54
C GLY A 266 -5.50 16.38 20.05
N THR A 267 -4.37 16.95 19.62
CA THR A 267 -4.34 18.27 18.98
C THR A 267 -3.47 18.24 17.74
N ASP A 268 -3.76 19.11 16.79
CA ASP A 268 -2.84 19.37 15.68
C ASP A 268 -1.95 20.63 15.92
N ALA A 269 -1.11 21.01 14.95
CA ALA A 269 -0.32 22.23 15.04
C ALA A 269 -1.11 23.53 14.86
N ASP A 270 -2.30 23.48 14.24
CA ASP A 270 -3.16 24.64 14.05
C ASP A 270 -4.12 24.88 15.23
N GLY A 271 -4.28 23.88 16.10
CA GLY A 271 -4.90 23.98 17.42
C GLY A 271 -6.17 23.14 17.60
N ASP A 272 -6.44 22.22 16.69
CA ASP A 272 -7.61 21.33 16.70
C ASP A 272 -7.70 20.53 18.00
N THR A 273 -8.90 20.07 18.32
CA THR A 273 -9.20 19.18 19.44
C THR A 273 -9.96 17.98 18.93
N PHE A 274 -9.41 16.78 19.12
CA PHE A 274 -10.07 15.51 18.75
C PHE A 274 -10.79 14.92 19.96
N VAL A 275 -11.92 14.26 19.80
CA VAL A 275 -12.60 13.52 20.89
C VAL A 275 -13.10 12.23 20.28
N SER A 276 -12.85 11.10 20.95
CA SER A 276 -13.25 9.76 20.45
C SER A 276 -12.85 9.55 18.98
N ILE A 277 -11.54 9.67 18.70
CA ILE A 277 -10.96 9.42 17.37
C ILE A 277 -9.96 8.29 17.52
N GLU A 278 -10.10 7.25 16.69
CA GLU A 278 -9.25 6.06 16.71
C GLU A 278 -8.26 6.03 15.53
N ARG A 279 -8.54 6.78 14.45
CA ARG A 279 -7.69 6.79 13.26
C ARG A 279 -7.31 8.19 12.81
N VAL A 280 -6.09 8.31 12.31
CA VAL A 280 -5.59 9.53 11.68
C VAL A 280 -5.06 9.21 10.30
N ARG A 281 -5.55 9.97 9.32
CA ARG A 281 -4.98 10.03 7.98
C ARG A 281 -4.26 11.36 7.81
N GLY A 282 -2.99 11.28 7.48
CA GLY A 282 -2.10 12.38 7.15
C GLY A 282 -2.47 13.12 5.87
N SER A 283 -1.58 14.00 5.46
CA SER A 283 -1.65 14.79 4.24
C SER A 283 -0.82 14.16 3.12
N ASN A 284 -0.63 14.85 1.99
CA ASN A 284 0.32 14.41 0.96
C ASN A 284 1.70 15.08 1.13
N PHE A 285 2.03 15.47 2.36
CA PHE A 285 3.26 16.16 2.74
C PHE A 285 3.81 15.55 4.03
N ALA A 286 5.08 15.82 4.33
CA ALA A 286 5.74 15.35 5.55
C ALA A 286 4.95 15.66 6.84
N ASP A 287 4.34 14.63 7.40
CA ASP A 287 3.51 14.67 8.59
C ASP A 287 4.28 14.22 9.86
N LEU A 288 3.75 14.59 11.03
CA LEU A 288 4.17 14.05 12.31
C LEU A 288 2.93 13.58 13.08
N LEU A 289 2.74 12.26 13.17
CA LEU A 289 1.61 11.64 13.84
C LEU A 289 2.12 10.91 15.10
N ILE A 290 1.62 11.31 16.27
CA ILE A 290 2.04 10.76 17.57
C ILE A 290 0.82 10.22 18.32
N GLY A 291 0.86 8.93 18.63
CA GLY A 291 -0.14 8.18 19.37
C GLY A 291 -0.09 8.39 20.87
N GLY A 292 -0.94 7.65 21.55
CA GLY A 292 -1.21 7.75 22.98
C GLY A 292 -0.80 6.50 23.73
N ALA A 293 -1.72 5.98 24.54
CA ALA A 293 -1.50 4.76 25.32
C ALA A 293 -2.49 3.64 24.96
N GLY A 294 -3.18 3.79 23.83
CA GLY A 294 -4.15 2.83 23.30
C GLY A 294 -3.84 2.56 21.83
N ASP A 295 -4.54 1.60 21.26
CA ASP A 295 -4.29 1.13 19.89
C ASP A 295 -4.59 2.24 18.85
N ASP A 296 -3.55 2.77 18.23
CA ASP A 296 -3.63 3.89 17.28
C ASP A 296 -3.52 3.41 15.82
N PHE A 297 -4.32 4.00 14.92
CA PHE A 297 -4.30 3.68 13.48
C PHE A 297 -3.89 4.89 12.64
N PHE A 298 -2.64 4.92 12.16
CA PHE A 298 -2.10 6.03 11.38
C PHE A 298 -1.79 5.65 9.94
N ALA A 299 -2.06 6.59 9.03
CA ALA A 299 -1.63 6.52 7.63
C ALA A 299 -0.99 7.86 7.23
N GLY A 300 0.30 7.88 6.91
CA GLY A 300 1.05 9.06 6.44
C GLY A 300 0.64 9.51 5.04
N LEU A 301 0.45 8.56 4.12
CA LEU A 301 0.13 8.76 2.69
C LEU A 301 1.36 9.09 1.84
N ASP A 302 1.46 10.29 1.28
CA ASP A 302 2.63 10.73 0.52
C ASP A 302 3.39 11.73 1.42
N GLY A 303 4.72 11.69 1.46
CA GLY A 303 5.47 12.56 2.38
C GLY A 303 6.69 11.85 2.93
N ASP A 304 7.58 12.59 3.59
CA ASP A 304 8.59 11.96 4.45
C ASP A 304 8.04 12.06 5.88
N ASP A 305 7.30 11.04 6.31
CA ASP A 305 6.45 11.09 7.49
C ASP A 305 7.13 10.51 8.73
N ILE A 306 6.70 10.99 9.91
CA ILE A 306 7.11 10.42 11.20
C ILE A 306 5.85 9.95 11.93
N LEU A 307 5.73 8.63 12.11
CA LEU A 307 4.63 7.99 12.81
C LEU A 307 5.17 7.34 14.09
N ILE A 308 4.56 7.65 15.23
CA ILE A 308 4.93 7.10 16.55
C ILE A 308 3.66 6.56 17.21
N GLY A 309 3.56 5.25 17.42
CA GLY A 309 2.43 4.59 18.09
C GLY A 309 2.43 4.84 19.60
N SER A 310 3.56 4.58 20.27
CA SER A 310 3.79 4.75 21.71
C SER A 310 3.42 3.53 22.56
N ASP A 311 2.37 3.55 23.39
CA ASP A 311 1.91 2.31 24.06
C ASP A 311 0.58 1.88 23.41
N GLY A 312 0.36 0.60 23.19
CA GLY A 312 -0.83 0.10 22.47
C GLY A 312 -0.42 -0.89 21.39
N ASN A 313 -1.39 -1.62 20.83
CA ASN A 313 -1.14 -2.42 19.65
C ASN A 313 -1.46 -1.58 18.41
N ASP A 314 -0.43 -0.93 17.87
CA ASP A 314 -0.58 0.14 16.91
C ASP A 314 -0.52 -0.36 15.46
N HIS A 315 -1.18 0.36 14.56
CA HIS A 315 -1.20 0.09 13.13
C HIS A 315 -0.72 1.32 12.37
N LEU A 316 0.54 1.28 11.94
CA LEU A 316 1.22 2.42 11.33
C LEU A 316 1.50 2.15 9.86
N ALA A 317 1.00 3.03 8.99
CA ALA A 317 1.28 3.00 7.57
C ALA A 317 2.02 4.27 7.13
N GLY A 318 3.28 4.17 6.70
CA GLY A 318 4.09 5.30 6.20
C GLY A 318 3.55 5.79 4.86
N GLY A 319 3.84 5.04 3.80
CA GLY A 319 3.29 5.24 2.47
C GLY A 319 4.37 5.56 1.45
N ASN A 320 4.19 6.62 0.66
CA ASN A 320 5.20 7.05 -0.31
C ASN A 320 6.10 8.13 0.27
N GLY A 321 7.39 7.82 0.37
CA GLY A 321 8.45 8.78 0.65
C GLY A 321 9.46 8.11 1.56
N SER A 322 10.31 8.87 2.25
CA SER A 322 11.25 8.30 3.23
C SER A 322 10.68 8.45 4.63
N ASP A 323 10.05 7.38 5.11
CA ASP A 323 9.24 7.40 6.32
C ASP A 323 10.02 6.89 7.54
N THR A 324 9.57 7.29 8.72
CA THR A 324 10.08 6.77 10.00
C THR A 324 8.92 6.34 10.88
N LEU A 325 8.82 5.05 11.13
CA LEU A 325 7.76 4.42 11.93
C LEU A 325 8.34 3.85 13.22
N TYR A 326 7.73 4.21 14.35
CA TYR A 326 8.00 3.64 15.66
C TYR A 326 6.71 3.03 16.22
N GLY A 327 6.63 1.72 16.35
CA GLY A 327 5.50 1.03 17.00
C GLY A 327 5.43 1.43 18.47
N GLY A 328 6.43 1.02 19.25
CA GLY A 328 6.58 1.42 20.63
C GLY A 328 6.45 0.23 21.56
N ALA A 329 5.37 0.13 22.34
CA ALA A 329 5.13 -0.95 23.26
C ALA A 329 3.74 -1.56 23.03
N GLY A 330 3.71 -2.82 22.63
CA GLY A 330 2.53 -3.59 22.25
C GLY A 330 2.88 -4.47 21.06
N ASP A 331 1.94 -5.29 20.62
CA ASP A 331 2.11 -6.08 19.40
C ASP A 331 1.70 -5.21 18.19
N ASP A 332 2.66 -4.61 17.50
CA ASP A 332 2.42 -3.56 16.50
C ASP A 332 2.42 -4.08 15.06
N ILE A 333 1.76 -3.36 14.15
CA ILE A 333 1.81 -3.58 12.70
C ILE A 333 2.38 -2.33 12.01
N LEU A 334 3.58 -2.47 11.44
CA LEU A 334 4.25 -1.42 10.69
C LEU A 334 4.31 -1.79 9.20
N TYR A 335 3.81 -0.91 8.33
CA TYR A 335 3.69 -1.20 6.90
C TYR A 335 3.91 0.02 6.00
N GLU A 336 4.83 -0.06 5.04
CA GLU A 336 5.13 1.09 4.15
C GLU A 336 4.16 1.28 2.97
N GLY A 337 3.00 0.59 2.92
CA GLY A 337 2.00 0.85 1.88
C GLY A 337 2.20 0.12 0.54
N ASP A 338 1.22 0.33 -0.37
CA ASP A 338 1.11 -0.26 -1.71
C ASP A 338 1.64 0.66 -2.84
N GLY A 339 2.33 1.75 -2.48
CA GLY A 339 2.82 2.80 -3.37
C GLY A 339 3.98 2.39 -4.30
N TYR A 340 4.78 3.36 -4.75
CA TYR A 340 6.01 3.07 -5.52
C TYR A 340 7.28 3.08 -4.65
N GLY A 341 7.15 3.13 -3.31
CA GLY A 341 8.24 2.89 -2.37
C GLY A 341 9.51 3.70 -2.61
N ILE A 342 9.40 4.95 -3.10
CA ILE A 342 10.58 5.77 -3.43
C ILE A 342 11.15 6.43 -2.16
N GLY A 343 11.70 5.62 -1.27
CA GLY A 343 12.22 6.06 0.03
C GLY A 343 13.36 5.21 0.58
N ARG A 344 13.99 5.73 1.63
CA ARG A 344 14.76 4.93 2.57
C ARG A 344 14.07 5.02 3.92
N ASP A 345 13.35 3.96 4.25
CA ASP A 345 12.44 3.97 5.39
C ASP A 345 13.15 3.41 6.63
N MET A 346 12.66 3.82 7.79
CA MET A 346 13.17 3.38 9.08
C MET A 346 12.01 2.87 9.93
N LEU A 347 11.96 1.54 10.14
CA LEU A 347 10.88 0.88 10.87
C LEU A 347 11.44 0.30 12.17
N PHE A 348 10.78 0.62 13.29
CA PHE A 348 11.15 0.17 14.62
C PHE A 348 9.91 -0.41 15.30
N GLY A 349 9.85 -1.73 15.51
CA GLY A 349 8.73 -2.39 16.21
C GLY A 349 8.66 -1.93 17.66
N GLY A 350 9.73 -2.18 18.42
CA GLY A 350 9.84 -1.75 19.80
C GLY A 350 9.70 -2.90 20.77
N ALA A 351 8.64 -2.98 21.56
CA ALA A 351 8.46 -4.00 22.58
C ALA A 351 7.10 -4.68 22.44
N GLY A 352 7.11 -5.95 22.07
CA GLY A 352 5.95 -6.80 21.80
C GLY A 352 6.25 -7.62 20.54
N ASN A 353 5.32 -8.45 20.11
CA ASN A 353 5.53 -9.31 18.94
C ASN A 353 5.05 -8.54 17.70
N ASP A 354 5.97 -7.91 17.01
CA ASP A 354 5.66 -6.94 15.98
C ASP A 354 5.60 -7.59 14.58
N GLN A 355 4.71 -7.08 13.73
CA GLN A 355 4.66 -7.42 12.33
C GLN A 355 5.15 -6.22 11.51
N ILE A 356 6.36 -6.35 10.97
CA ILE A 356 7.01 -5.27 10.22
C ILE A 356 7.16 -5.69 8.77
N THR A 357 6.56 -4.93 7.86
CA THR A 357 6.59 -5.19 6.42
C THR A 357 6.98 -3.94 5.67
N ALA A 358 8.22 -3.90 5.22
CA ALA A 358 8.72 -2.86 4.34
C ALA A 358 8.15 -2.98 2.92
N HIS A 359 8.32 -1.92 2.14
CA HIS A 359 7.63 -1.78 0.86
C HIS A 359 8.12 -2.86 -0.14
N PRO A 360 7.23 -3.52 -0.92
CA PRO A 360 7.64 -4.47 -1.96
C PRO A 360 8.44 -3.85 -3.14
N TYR A 361 8.71 -2.55 -3.11
CA TYR A 361 9.45 -1.80 -4.14
C TYR A 361 10.40 -0.77 -3.53
N SER A 362 10.69 -0.85 -2.21
CA SER A 362 11.64 0.05 -1.56
C SER A 362 13.03 -0.06 -2.17
N SER A 363 13.89 0.89 -1.83
CA SER A 363 15.30 0.86 -2.25
C SER A 363 16.19 0.23 -1.18
N ASN A 364 16.15 0.78 0.02
CA ASN A 364 16.96 0.34 1.15
C ASN A 364 16.19 0.68 2.43
N THR A 365 15.85 -0.33 3.21
CA THR A 365 15.08 -0.16 4.45
C THR A 365 15.95 -0.47 5.65
N PHE A 366 15.85 0.34 6.69
CA PHE A 366 16.37 -0.01 8.01
C PHE A 366 15.22 -0.54 8.86
N ILE A 367 15.35 -1.76 9.38
CA ILE A 367 14.34 -2.39 10.22
C ILE A 367 14.97 -2.88 11.51
N ALA A 368 14.32 -2.57 12.64
CA ALA A 368 14.61 -3.18 13.93
C ALA A 368 13.32 -3.71 14.54
N GLY A 369 13.27 -5.02 14.82
CA GLY A 369 12.15 -5.67 15.52
C GLY A 369 12.02 -5.13 16.94
N GLY A 370 13.07 -5.33 17.74
CA GLY A 370 13.15 -4.75 19.07
C GLY A 370 13.14 -5.83 20.15
N SER A 371 12.03 -6.03 20.83
CA SER A 371 11.89 -7.11 21.81
C SER A 371 10.56 -7.80 21.73
N GLY A 372 10.54 -9.13 21.69
CA GLY A 372 9.36 -9.91 21.33
C GLY A 372 9.70 -10.93 20.26
N ASN A 373 8.71 -11.66 19.79
CA ASN A 373 8.90 -12.57 18.64
C ASN A 373 8.41 -11.85 17.40
N ASP A 374 9.32 -11.22 16.67
CA ASP A 374 8.96 -10.32 15.60
C ASP A 374 8.88 -11.06 14.26
N VAL A 375 8.03 -10.55 13.36
CA VAL A 375 7.91 -10.99 11.97
C VAL A 375 8.33 -9.85 11.08
N ILE A 376 9.49 -9.96 10.45
CA ILE A 376 10.10 -8.90 9.65
C ILE A 376 10.21 -9.32 8.18
N VAL A 377 9.80 -8.42 7.28
CA VAL A 377 9.94 -8.57 5.83
C VAL A 377 10.56 -7.30 5.24
N GLY A 378 11.78 -7.38 4.71
CA GLY A 378 12.54 -6.28 4.10
C GLY A 378 12.05 -5.86 2.72
N GLY A 379 11.62 -6.82 1.89
CA GLY A 379 10.97 -6.53 0.61
C GLY A 379 11.94 -6.61 -0.57
N ILE A 380 12.04 -5.55 -1.36
CA ILE A 380 13.00 -5.49 -2.48
C ILE A 380 14.03 -4.40 -2.16
N GLY A 381 15.26 -4.61 -2.63
CA GLY A 381 16.38 -3.72 -2.42
C GLY A 381 17.25 -4.21 -1.26
N PRO A 382 18.49 -3.71 -1.14
CA PRO A 382 19.38 -4.05 -0.04
C PRO A 382 18.89 -3.44 1.28
N ASP A 383 18.42 -4.31 2.18
CA ASP A 383 17.88 -3.95 3.48
C ASP A 383 18.87 -4.20 4.63
N THR A 384 18.64 -3.54 5.76
CA THR A 384 19.35 -3.79 7.01
C THR A 384 18.35 -4.16 8.09
N ILE A 385 18.41 -5.40 8.56
CA ILE A 385 17.43 -5.99 9.49
C ILE A 385 18.12 -6.39 10.78
N TYR A 386 17.56 -5.95 11.90
CA TYR A 386 17.98 -6.31 13.26
C TYR A 386 16.80 -6.92 14.03
N GLY A 387 16.96 -8.16 14.52
CA GLY A 387 16.01 -8.76 15.48
C GLY A 387 16.19 -8.20 16.90
N ASP A 388 17.45 -8.05 17.33
CA ASP A 388 17.94 -7.43 18.57
C ASP A 388 17.48 -8.04 19.92
N ASP A 389 16.69 -9.10 19.91
CA ASP A 389 16.01 -9.60 21.10
C ASP A 389 16.46 -10.99 21.59
N VAL A 390 15.88 -11.53 22.69
CA VAL A 390 16.22 -12.84 23.29
C VAL A 390 15.26 -13.96 22.94
N LEU A 391 14.22 -13.66 22.18
CA LEU A 391 13.16 -14.54 21.76
C LEU A 391 13.33 -14.88 20.26
N PRO A 392 12.62 -15.91 19.78
CA PRO A 392 12.63 -16.25 18.36
C PRO A 392 12.01 -15.19 17.43
N ASP A 393 12.77 -14.73 16.44
CA ASP A 393 12.25 -13.93 15.33
C ASP A 393 12.10 -14.71 14.02
N GLY A 394 11.16 -14.28 13.19
CA GLY A 394 11.01 -14.69 11.80
C GLY A 394 11.37 -13.56 10.85
N GLN A 395 12.48 -13.68 10.12
CA GLN A 395 13.02 -12.60 9.29
C GLN A 395 13.11 -13.01 7.81
N SER A 396 12.73 -12.11 6.92
CA SER A 396 12.91 -12.25 5.48
C SER A 396 13.57 -10.99 4.90
N GLY A 397 14.72 -11.15 4.25
CA GLY A 397 15.38 -10.06 3.51
C GLY A 397 14.58 -9.68 2.27
N GLY A 398 14.33 -10.68 1.41
CA GLY A 398 13.49 -10.55 0.23
C GLY A 398 14.32 -10.62 -1.05
N SER A 399 14.45 -9.53 -1.80
CA SER A 399 15.33 -9.50 -2.98
C SER A 399 16.28 -8.32 -2.90
N GLY A 400 17.57 -8.51 -2.72
CA GLY A 400 18.55 -7.47 -2.47
C GLY A 400 19.84 -8.09 -1.97
N ASP A 401 20.92 -7.30 -1.87
CA ASP A 401 22.08 -7.75 -1.10
C ASP A 401 21.84 -7.30 0.35
N ASP A 402 21.25 -8.15 1.17
CA ASP A 402 20.72 -7.80 2.49
C ASP A 402 21.75 -7.97 3.61
N LEU A 403 21.62 -7.16 4.67
CA LEU A 403 22.39 -7.30 5.91
C LEU A 403 21.44 -7.66 7.05
N ILE A 404 21.55 -8.89 7.55
CA ILE A 404 20.66 -9.43 8.57
C ILE A 404 21.47 -9.78 9.82
N ASP A 405 21.06 -9.25 10.97
CA ASP A 405 21.55 -9.64 12.29
C ASP A 405 20.39 -10.22 13.10
N THR A 406 20.46 -11.51 13.40
CA THR A 406 19.36 -12.21 14.06
C THR A 406 19.22 -11.85 15.53
N GLY A 407 20.23 -11.21 16.15
CA GLY A 407 20.19 -10.93 17.58
C GLY A 407 20.35 -12.19 18.43
N GLN A 408 19.57 -12.35 19.50
CA GLN A 408 19.58 -13.57 20.32
C GLN A 408 18.28 -14.37 20.02
N GLY A 409 18.07 -15.51 20.68
CA GLY A 409 16.88 -16.34 20.46
C GLY A 409 17.03 -17.39 19.35
N ASP A 410 16.02 -18.27 19.21
CA ASP A 410 16.06 -19.35 18.20
C ASP A 410 15.40 -18.85 16.90
N ASN A 411 16.16 -18.21 16.01
CA ASN A 411 15.59 -17.45 14.89
C ASN A 411 15.35 -18.30 13.63
N THR A 412 14.42 -17.86 12.77
CA THR A 412 14.27 -18.39 11.42
C THR A 412 14.47 -17.28 10.39
N VAL A 413 15.45 -17.43 9.50
CA VAL A 413 15.82 -16.44 8.49
C VAL A 413 15.65 -17.00 7.08
N TYR A 414 15.03 -16.21 6.21
CA TYR A 414 14.99 -16.41 4.76
C TYR A 414 15.56 -15.17 4.07
N ALA A 415 16.85 -15.15 3.75
CA ALA A 415 17.47 -13.93 3.21
C ALA A 415 16.95 -13.60 1.80
N GLY A 416 16.81 -14.61 0.94
CA GLY A 416 15.96 -14.53 -0.24
C GLY A 416 16.76 -14.53 -1.53
N GLY A 417 16.91 -13.41 -2.21
CA GLY A 417 17.67 -13.37 -3.47
C GLY A 417 18.60 -12.17 -3.56
N GLY A 418 19.87 -12.40 -3.85
CA GLY A 418 20.97 -11.45 -3.84
C GLY A 418 22.11 -12.00 -3.01
N ASN A 419 23.18 -11.23 -2.78
CA ASN A 419 24.35 -11.73 -2.03
C ASN A 419 24.27 -11.23 -0.60
N ASP A 420 23.71 -12.05 0.27
CA ASP A 420 23.29 -11.65 1.60
C ASP A 420 24.41 -11.81 2.64
N GLN A 421 24.41 -10.96 3.65
CA GLN A 421 25.29 -11.05 4.82
C GLN A 421 24.45 -11.28 6.07
N ILE A 422 24.55 -12.48 6.62
CA ILE A 422 23.76 -12.93 7.75
C ILE A 422 24.70 -13.19 8.92
N THR A 423 24.49 -12.45 10.00
CA THR A 423 25.11 -12.71 11.29
C THR A 423 24.09 -13.40 12.19
N CYS A 424 24.35 -14.67 12.50
CA CYS A 424 23.58 -15.45 13.47
C CYS A 424 24.12 -15.13 14.86
N GLY A 425 23.30 -14.64 15.78
CA GLY A 425 23.75 -14.35 17.14
C GLY A 425 23.56 -15.53 18.10
N GLN A 426 22.96 -15.31 19.28
CA GLN A 426 22.79 -16.40 20.27
C GLN A 426 21.53 -17.21 19.97
N GLY A 427 21.55 -18.51 20.26
CA GLY A 427 20.38 -19.38 20.14
C GLY A 427 20.52 -20.37 18.98
N THR A 428 19.52 -21.23 18.82
CA THR A 428 19.49 -22.26 17.77
C THR A 428 18.76 -21.69 16.57
N ASP A 429 19.53 -21.15 15.63
CA ASP A 429 19.01 -20.48 14.44
C ASP A 429 18.80 -21.47 13.28
N THR A 430 17.81 -21.18 12.44
CA THR A 430 17.60 -21.82 11.13
C THR A 430 17.69 -20.76 10.06
N VAL A 431 18.71 -20.84 9.21
CA VAL A 431 19.01 -19.83 8.19
C VAL A 431 19.00 -20.45 6.81
N TYR A 432 18.33 -19.77 5.89
CA TYR A 432 18.33 -20.01 4.45
C TYR A 432 18.88 -18.76 3.76
N GLY A 433 20.03 -18.88 3.08
CA GLY A 433 20.64 -17.83 2.27
C GLY A 433 19.75 -17.50 1.07
N GLY A 434 19.59 -18.46 0.17
CA GLY A 434 18.63 -18.38 -0.93
C GLY A 434 19.34 -18.36 -2.28
N ASP A 435 18.95 -17.45 -3.18
CA ASP A 435 19.61 -17.29 -4.48
C ASP A 435 20.73 -16.23 -4.38
N GLY A 436 22.00 -16.57 -4.61
CA GLY A 436 23.12 -15.62 -4.67
C GLY A 436 24.34 -16.11 -3.88
N ASP A 437 25.44 -15.35 -3.89
CA ASP A 437 26.66 -15.75 -3.19
C ASP A 437 26.62 -15.24 -1.73
N ASP A 438 26.09 -16.04 -0.81
CA ASP A 438 25.75 -15.59 0.55
C ASP A 438 26.90 -15.76 1.57
N VAL A 439 26.87 -14.95 2.62
CA VAL A 439 27.77 -15.06 3.77
C VAL A 439 26.95 -15.28 5.04
N ILE A 440 27.06 -16.48 5.61
CA ILE A 440 26.38 -16.86 6.84
C ILE A 440 27.43 -17.11 7.91
N ILE A 441 27.46 -16.31 8.97
CA ILE A 441 28.44 -16.42 10.04
C ILE A 441 27.78 -16.31 11.41
N GLU A 442 28.31 -17.00 12.41
CA GLU A 442 27.99 -16.72 13.81
C GLU A 442 28.75 -15.47 14.30
N ASP A 443 28.11 -14.66 15.14
CA ASP A 443 28.73 -13.50 15.79
C ASP A 443 29.85 -13.94 16.76
N GLN A 444 30.81 -13.06 17.06
CA GLN A 444 31.95 -13.42 17.93
C GLN A 444 31.59 -13.64 19.41
N PHE A 445 30.36 -13.32 19.80
CA PHE A 445 29.78 -13.63 21.09
C PHE A 445 28.95 -14.92 21.05
N GLY A 446 28.73 -15.49 19.86
CA GLY A 446 27.96 -16.65 19.43
C GLY A 446 27.94 -17.75 20.45
N GLY A 447 26.72 -18.20 20.74
CA GLY A 447 26.47 -19.11 21.83
C GLY A 447 27.14 -20.46 21.58
N SER A 448 27.05 -21.37 22.55
CA SER A 448 27.36 -22.78 22.27
C SER A 448 26.19 -23.50 21.58
N SER A 449 25.35 -22.77 20.86
CA SER A 449 24.05 -23.23 20.35
C SER A 449 24.19 -23.80 18.94
N SER A 450 23.36 -24.80 18.64
CA SER A 450 23.43 -25.57 17.41
C SER A 450 22.54 -24.94 16.34
N ASN A 451 23.09 -24.61 15.18
CA ASN A 451 22.37 -23.93 14.11
C ASN A 451 22.11 -24.85 12.91
N ILE A 452 21.11 -24.52 12.10
CA ILE A 452 20.85 -25.10 10.77
C ILE A 452 21.12 -24.01 9.75
N LEU A 453 22.19 -24.16 8.98
CA LEU A 453 22.65 -23.15 8.03
C LEU A 453 22.60 -23.73 6.61
N MET A 454 21.77 -23.15 5.76
CA MET A 454 21.60 -23.52 4.37
C MET A 454 21.98 -22.34 3.46
N GLY A 455 22.96 -22.54 2.57
CA GLY A 455 23.33 -21.56 1.55
C GLY A 455 22.33 -21.49 0.39
N ASP A 456 21.73 -22.64 0.07
CA ASP A 456 20.82 -22.84 -1.06
C ASP A 456 21.49 -22.73 -2.45
N ALA A 457 21.48 -21.60 -3.15
CA ALA A 457 21.94 -21.52 -4.53
C ALA A 457 22.92 -20.37 -4.77
N GLY A 458 24.20 -20.70 -4.93
CA GLY A 458 25.26 -19.74 -5.23
C GLY A 458 26.58 -20.23 -4.65
N ASN A 459 27.60 -19.38 -4.60
CA ASN A 459 28.90 -19.77 -4.01
C ASN A 459 29.00 -19.22 -2.60
N ASP A 460 28.54 -20.01 -1.64
CA ASP A 460 28.25 -19.50 -0.31
C ASP A 460 29.45 -19.62 0.62
N ARG A 461 29.49 -18.76 1.63
CA ARG A 461 30.47 -18.79 2.72
C ARG A 461 29.76 -18.98 4.04
N ILE A 462 29.81 -20.19 4.58
CA ILE A 462 29.08 -20.56 5.80
C ILE A 462 30.05 -20.90 6.94
N GLY A 463 29.84 -20.32 8.11
CA GLY A 463 30.57 -20.61 9.35
C GLY A 463 29.64 -20.93 10.51
N GLY A 464 29.65 -22.19 10.97
CA GLY A 464 28.79 -22.70 12.05
C GLY A 464 29.02 -22.08 13.43
N GLY A 465 30.29 -21.92 13.80
CA GLY A 465 30.68 -21.20 15.02
C GLY A 465 31.16 -22.11 16.15
N VAL A 466 30.60 -21.98 17.37
CA VAL A 466 30.98 -22.85 18.51
C VAL A 466 30.04 -24.05 18.66
N GLY A 467 28.82 -23.94 18.15
CA GLY A 467 27.73 -24.93 18.20
C GLY A 467 28.05 -26.32 17.67
N ALA A 468 27.06 -27.22 17.77
CA ALA A 468 27.04 -28.43 16.95
C ALA A 468 26.11 -28.17 15.77
N ASP A 469 26.67 -27.77 14.64
CA ASP A 469 25.92 -27.13 13.56
C ASP A 469 25.60 -28.11 12.44
N TYR A 470 24.52 -27.82 11.73
CA TYR A 470 24.14 -28.49 10.48
C TYR A 470 24.37 -27.51 9.35
N ILE A 471 25.35 -27.79 8.48
CA ILE A 471 25.82 -26.91 7.42
C ILE A 471 25.58 -27.57 6.07
N ASP A 472 24.90 -26.84 5.19
CA ASP A 472 24.48 -27.29 3.87
C ASP A 472 24.73 -26.17 2.87
N GLY A 473 25.79 -26.27 2.07
CA GLY A 473 26.09 -25.26 1.06
C GLY A 473 25.02 -25.16 -0.03
N GLY A 474 24.32 -26.26 -0.32
CA GLY A 474 23.31 -26.28 -1.37
C GLY A 474 23.93 -26.56 -2.75
N THR A 475 23.71 -25.69 -3.74
CA THR A 475 24.25 -25.78 -5.09
C THR A 475 25.19 -24.63 -5.39
N GLY A 476 26.38 -24.95 -5.90
CA GLY A 476 27.39 -23.97 -6.31
C GLY A 476 28.75 -24.45 -5.84
N ASP A 477 29.74 -23.56 -5.73
CA ASP A 477 31.08 -23.93 -5.23
C ASP A 477 31.31 -23.27 -3.86
N ASP A 478 30.97 -23.98 -2.78
CA ASP A 478 30.82 -23.38 -1.44
C ASP A 478 32.09 -23.43 -0.59
N THR A 479 32.20 -22.51 0.37
CA THR A 479 33.23 -22.49 1.40
C THR A 479 32.61 -22.65 2.78
N LEU A 480 32.81 -23.81 3.39
CA LEU A 480 32.17 -24.21 4.63
C LEU A 480 33.19 -24.28 5.78
N ALA A 481 32.80 -23.84 6.96
CA ALA A 481 33.57 -23.95 8.18
C ALA A 481 32.67 -24.41 9.33
N ALA A 482 33.12 -25.41 10.07
CA ALA A 482 32.52 -25.83 11.33
C ALA A 482 32.57 -24.68 12.35
N GLY A 483 33.70 -23.96 12.39
CA GLY A 483 33.90 -22.82 13.28
C GLY A 483 35.09 -23.01 14.22
N THR A 484 35.01 -22.55 15.46
CA THR A 484 36.25 -22.39 16.26
C THR A 484 36.85 -23.74 16.70
N GLU A 485 38.18 -23.86 16.54
CA GLU A 485 38.99 -25.04 16.92
C GLU A 485 38.90 -25.45 18.41
N TYR A 486 38.23 -24.65 19.24
CA TYR A 486 38.11 -24.84 20.69
C TYR A 486 36.79 -25.51 21.13
N SER A 487 35.83 -25.70 20.22
CA SER A 487 34.59 -26.38 20.56
C SER A 487 34.79 -27.91 20.65
N PRO A 488 34.19 -28.62 21.62
CA PRO A 488 34.07 -30.08 21.61
C PRO A 488 32.84 -30.58 20.82
N ALA A 489 32.07 -29.68 20.22
CA ALA A 489 30.87 -30.02 19.45
C ALA A 489 31.21 -30.80 18.16
N SER A 490 30.19 -31.41 17.59
CA SER A 490 30.28 -32.25 16.39
C SER A 490 29.38 -31.67 15.33
N ASP A 491 29.98 -31.21 14.24
CA ASP A 491 29.25 -30.54 13.16
C ASP A 491 28.89 -31.52 12.05
N TRP A 492 27.82 -31.21 11.33
CA TRP A 492 27.32 -31.98 10.20
C TRP A 492 27.45 -31.17 8.93
N PHE A 493 28.22 -31.67 7.97
CA PHE A 493 28.28 -31.13 6.61
C PHE A 493 27.46 -32.00 5.68
N VAL A 494 26.51 -31.39 4.96
CA VAL A 494 25.53 -32.11 4.16
C VAL A 494 25.72 -31.86 2.68
N PHE A 495 25.66 -32.93 1.89
CA PHE A 495 25.86 -32.87 0.44
C PHE A 495 24.79 -33.67 -0.30
N ARG A 496 24.26 -33.06 -1.36
CA ARG A 496 23.22 -33.61 -2.25
C ARG A 496 23.65 -33.56 -3.71
N SER A 497 22.79 -34.08 -4.59
CA SER A 497 23.08 -34.07 -6.02
C SER A 497 23.09 -32.63 -6.53
N GLY A 498 24.23 -32.18 -7.06
CA GLY A 498 24.38 -30.82 -7.58
C GLY A 498 25.12 -29.84 -6.68
N SER A 499 25.69 -30.30 -5.56
CA SER A 499 26.47 -29.45 -4.64
C SER A 499 27.78 -28.88 -5.21
N GLY A 500 28.12 -29.12 -6.48
CA GLY A 500 29.30 -28.50 -7.10
C GLY A 500 30.63 -28.79 -6.38
N ARG A 501 31.49 -27.78 -6.22
CA ARG A 501 32.88 -27.96 -5.75
C ARG A 501 33.15 -27.23 -4.44
N ASP A 502 32.90 -27.94 -3.36
CA ASP A 502 32.95 -27.37 -2.02
C ASP A 502 34.32 -27.48 -1.37
N THR A 503 34.58 -26.54 -0.48
CA THR A 503 35.78 -26.48 0.35
C THR A 503 35.40 -26.41 1.82
N ILE A 504 35.80 -27.41 2.60
CA ILE A 504 35.68 -27.39 4.06
C ILE A 504 37.02 -26.95 4.67
N LEU A 505 36.99 -25.91 5.50
CA LEU A 505 38.21 -25.24 6.00
C LEU A 505 38.83 -25.91 7.23
N ASP A 506 38.03 -26.54 8.08
CA ASP A 506 38.41 -26.88 9.46
C ASP A 506 37.78 -28.18 10.00
N PHE A 507 37.40 -29.10 9.12
CA PHE A 507 36.84 -30.42 9.49
C PHE A 507 37.71 -31.15 10.53
N ARG A 508 37.09 -31.72 11.57
CA ARG A 508 37.76 -32.48 12.64
C ARG A 508 37.40 -33.97 12.56
N PRO A 509 38.26 -34.81 11.99
CA PRO A 509 38.04 -36.25 11.93
C PRO A 509 37.85 -36.86 13.33
N GLY A 510 36.87 -37.74 13.47
CA GLY A 510 36.45 -38.36 14.72
C GLY A 510 35.51 -37.51 15.58
N SER A 511 35.21 -36.27 15.18
CA SER A 511 34.26 -35.38 15.85
C SER A 511 33.16 -34.94 14.88
N ASP A 512 33.55 -34.40 13.73
CA ASP A 512 32.59 -33.89 12.73
C ASP A 512 32.14 -35.00 11.78
N HIS A 513 31.00 -34.78 11.13
CA HIS A 513 30.30 -35.76 10.33
C HIS A 513 29.99 -35.23 8.92
N LEU A 514 30.09 -36.14 7.96
CA LEU A 514 29.76 -35.92 6.56
C LEU A 514 28.49 -36.72 6.23
N ALA A 515 27.39 -36.03 5.94
CA ALA A 515 26.16 -36.63 5.46
C ALA A 515 26.08 -36.57 3.94
N ILE A 516 26.11 -37.74 3.28
CA ILE A 516 26.00 -37.85 1.82
C ILE A 516 24.70 -38.56 1.47
N PHE A 517 23.82 -37.86 0.78
CA PHE A 517 22.55 -38.44 0.34
C PHE A 517 22.73 -39.42 -0.84
N ALA A 518 21.88 -40.44 -0.89
CA ALA A 518 21.97 -41.47 -1.92
C ALA A 518 21.74 -40.97 -3.36
N ASP A 519 21.20 -39.76 -3.55
CA ASP A 519 21.02 -39.11 -4.86
C ASP A 519 22.34 -38.56 -5.45
N VAL A 520 23.35 -38.32 -4.60
CA VAL A 520 24.73 -37.99 -5.01
C VAL A 520 25.48 -39.23 -5.51
N ASN A 521 24.99 -40.41 -5.14
CA ASN A 521 25.56 -41.70 -5.52
C ASN A 521 25.04 -42.11 -6.90
N GLY A 522 25.81 -41.81 -7.95
CA GLY A 522 25.65 -42.45 -9.24
C GLY A 522 25.84 -43.98 -9.13
N THR A 523 24.79 -44.71 -8.77
CA THR A 523 24.61 -46.18 -8.81
C THR A 523 25.69 -47.08 -8.16
N GLY A 524 26.73 -46.54 -7.51
CA GLY A 524 27.93 -47.32 -7.16
C GLY A 524 28.33 -47.38 -5.69
N TRP A 525 27.90 -46.44 -4.84
CA TRP A 525 28.31 -46.38 -3.43
C TRP A 525 27.15 -46.91 -2.59
N MET A 526 27.36 -48.05 -1.94
CA MET A 526 26.30 -48.79 -1.22
C MET A 526 26.57 -48.84 0.28
N THR A 527 27.76 -48.40 0.71
CA THR A 527 28.24 -48.43 2.10
C THR A 527 29.19 -47.27 2.39
N GLU A 528 29.36 -46.89 3.66
CA GLU A 528 30.30 -45.85 4.11
C GLU A 528 31.75 -46.18 3.73
N ALA A 529 32.08 -47.47 3.61
CA ALA A 529 33.40 -47.94 3.19
C ALA A 529 33.70 -47.64 1.71
N ASP A 530 32.67 -47.56 0.85
CA ASP A 530 32.85 -47.19 -0.55
C ASP A 530 33.22 -45.71 -0.68
N ILE A 531 32.60 -44.86 0.14
CA ILE A 531 32.89 -43.42 0.23
C ILE A 531 34.31 -43.21 0.74
N LEU A 532 34.67 -43.89 1.83
CA LEU A 532 36.02 -43.79 2.40
C LEU A 532 37.11 -44.18 1.38
N ALA A 533 36.83 -45.15 0.50
CA ALA A 533 37.75 -45.57 -0.55
C ALA A 533 37.89 -44.57 -1.72
N ALA A 534 36.99 -43.59 -1.82
CA ALA A 534 36.99 -42.56 -2.86
C ALA A 534 37.80 -41.31 -2.49
N PHE A 535 38.18 -41.15 -1.22
CA PHE A 535 39.10 -40.10 -0.81
C PHE A 535 40.48 -40.28 -1.45
N HIS A 536 41.07 -39.18 -1.92
CA HIS A 536 42.42 -39.14 -2.45
C HIS A 536 43.08 -37.78 -2.18
N ASP A 537 44.40 -37.68 -2.30
CA ASP A 537 45.11 -36.42 -2.02
C ASP A 537 45.47 -35.69 -3.33
N VAL A 538 44.96 -34.46 -3.48
CA VAL A 538 45.30 -33.55 -4.59
C VAL A 538 46.08 -32.37 -4.03
N GLY A 539 47.29 -32.14 -4.52
CA GLY A 539 48.13 -31.04 -4.03
C GLY A 539 48.54 -31.17 -2.55
N GLY A 540 48.40 -32.38 -1.97
CA GLY A 540 48.65 -32.61 -0.54
C GLY A 540 47.49 -32.16 0.35
N VAL A 541 46.25 -32.20 -0.15
CA VAL A 541 45.02 -31.94 0.60
C VAL A 541 44.04 -33.05 0.25
N ALA A 542 43.24 -33.51 1.22
CA ALA A 542 42.24 -34.54 0.97
C ALA A 542 41.10 -34.02 0.09
N THR A 543 40.70 -34.83 -0.89
CA THR A 543 39.62 -34.55 -1.83
C THR A 543 38.72 -35.78 -1.96
N LEU A 544 37.41 -35.56 -1.93
CA LEU A 544 36.39 -36.56 -2.21
C LEU A 544 35.71 -36.23 -3.55
N ASP A 545 35.87 -37.10 -4.54
CA ASP A 545 35.16 -36.96 -5.81
C ASP A 545 33.77 -37.56 -5.68
N LEU A 546 32.76 -36.74 -5.92
CA LEU A 546 31.36 -37.13 -5.98
C LEU A 546 30.94 -37.34 -7.45
N THR A 547 29.76 -37.94 -7.67
CA THR A 547 29.29 -38.13 -9.05
C THR A 547 28.85 -36.81 -9.69
N GLY A 548 28.81 -36.75 -11.02
CA GLY A 548 28.43 -35.52 -11.74
C GLY A 548 29.53 -34.47 -11.87
N GLY A 549 30.74 -34.72 -11.32
CA GLY A 549 31.85 -33.77 -11.35
C GLY A 549 31.93 -32.84 -10.13
N ASN A 550 31.13 -33.15 -9.11
CA ASN A 550 31.15 -32.49 -7.81
C ASN A 550 32.34 -32.98 -6.98
N THR A 551 32.91 -32.14 -6.13
CA THR A 551 34.10 -32.48 -5.32
C THR A 551 34.06 -31.79 -3.98
N ILE A 552 34.50 -32.45 -2.91
CA ILE A 552 34.70 -31.82 -1.60
C ILE A 552 36.19 -31.80 -1.28
N THR A 553 36.74 -30.62 -0.97
CA THR A 553 38.14 -30.42 -0.60
C THR A 553 38.27 -30.07 0.88
N PHE A 554 39.15 -30.76 1.61
CA PHE A 554 39.30 -30.59 3.06
C PHE A 554 40.65 -29.98 3.42
N ILE A 555 40.67 -28.68 3.69
CA ILE A 555 41.91 -27.93 3.92
C ILE A 555 42.66 -28.47 5.15
N GLY A 556 43.98 -28.65 5.01
CA GLY A 556 44.85 -29.08 6.11
C GLY A 556 44.80 -30.58 6.46
N LEU A 557 43.94 -31.37 5.80
CA LEU A 557 43.82 -32.81 6.03
C LEU A 557 44.44 -33.64 4.89
N GLN A 558 44.79 -34.89 5.20
CA GLN A 558 45.11 -35.93 4.21
C GLN A 558 44.01 -36.98 4.22
N SER A 559 43.80 -37.67 3.10
CA SER A 559 42.82 -38.75 2.91
C SER A 559 42.88 -39.82 4.01
N THR A 560 44.07 -40.10 4.57
CA THR A 560 44.27 -41.08 5.64
C THR A 560 43.70 -40.67 7.02
N ALA A 561 43.24 -39.43 7.16
CA ALA A 561 42.71 -38.92 8.43
C ALA A 561 41.25 -39.38 8.69
N PHE A 562 40.52 -39.77 7.64
CA PHE A 562 39.10 -40.10 7.70
C PHE A 562 38.85 -41.56 8.05
N THR A 563 37.70 -41.83 8.66
CA THR A 563 37.20 -43.15 9.02
C THR A 563 35.72 -43.28 8.67
N VAL A 564 35.19 -44.51 8.67
CA VAL A 564 33.75 -44.75 8.45
C VAL A 564 32.85 -44.13 9.52
N ALA A 565 33.40 -43.74 10.68
CA ALA A 565 32.63 -43.08 11.74
C ALA A 565 32.33 -41.60 11.41
N ASP A 566 33.11 -41.02 10.48
CA ASP A 566 32.97 -39.63 10.06
C ASP A 566 31.93 -39.48 8.94
N ILE A 567 31.37 -40.58 8.44
CA ILE A 567 30.54 -40.61 7.23
C ILE A 567 29.18 -41.24 7.56
N LEU A 568 28.11 -40.59 7.13
CA LEU A 568 26.75 -41.12 7.13
C LEU A 568 26.19 -41.09 5.72
N ILE A 569 25.61 -42.22 5.29
CA ILE A 569 24.81 -42.28 4.05
C ILE A 569 23.34 -42.16 4.43
N LEU A 570 22.64 -41.20 3.82
CA LEU A 570 21.21 -40.93 4.05
C LEU A 570 20.32 -41.35 2.87
#